data_AF-A0A8H7Q560-F1
#
_entry.id   AF-A0A8H7Q560-F1
#
_cell.length_a   1.000
_cell.length_b   1.000
_cell.length_c   1.000
_cell.angle_alpha   90.00
_cell.angle_beta   90.00
_cell.angle_gamma   90.00
#
_symmetry.space_group_name_H-M   'P 1'
#
loop_
_entity.id
_entity.type
_entity.pdbx_description
1 polymer ?
#
loop_
_entity_poly.entity_id
_entity_poly.type
_entity_poly.pdbx_seq_one_letter_code
_entity_poly.pdbx_strand_id
1 'polypeptide(L)'
;MASKGSISICTESELDREIKKITTLFQKKETEETWDQFELALKNLTKWTKEGAASWDNYIPSIKTLREAIIRSLLTERSRLSGTTTDLLEQMAMQLQRGYEPLNDSFMPHIMKLFIRSNKLFVNRSIKCMDNIILHAKIPRAIPQFCAAITKPDPNKQMRTGAAHCLTSSLQHNISADLEHHLQAIEKAIRVGSMDPAPEVREIIRKSFAIYKEQFPDHSIR
;
A
#
# COMPACT_ATOMS: atom_id res chain seq x y z
N MET A 1 -8.61 32.57 6.03
CA MET A 1 -9.19 31.28 6.43
C MET A 1 -8.36 30.74 7.58
N ALA A 2 -8.94 30.62 8.77
CA ALA A 2 -8.23 30.12 9.95
C ALA A 2 -7.72 28.71 9.67
N SER A 3 -6.43 28.49 9.90
CA SER A 3 -5.86 27.14 10.00
C SER A 3 -6.64 26.40 11.08
N LYS A 4 -7.56 25.51 10.70
CA LYS A 4 -8.16 24.58 11.65
C LYS A 4 -7.03 23.70 12.15
N GLY A 5 -6.51 24.05 13.32
CA GLY A 5 -5.29 23.47 13.90
C GLY A 5 -5.39 21.97 14.02
N SER A 6 -4.26 21.30 13.77
CA SER A 6 -4.13 19.87 13.97
C SER A 6 -4.25 19.52 15.45
N ILE A 7 -5.12 18.58 15.78
CA ILE A 7 -5.39 18.12 17.15
C ILE A 7 -4.33 17.06 17.52
N SER A 8 -3.87 17.02 18.78
CA SER A 8 -3.05 15.91 19.31
C SER A 8 -3.91 15.07 20.26
N ILE A 9 -3.59 13.77 20.37
CA ILE A 9 -4.25 12.83 21.28
C ILE A 9 -3.19 12.13 22.13
N CYS A 10 -3.52 11.84 23.39
CA CYS A 10 -2.59 11.27 24.36
C CYS A 10 -3.07 9.93 24.95
N THR A 11 -4.33 9.52 24.69
CA THR A 11 -4.92 8.29 25.26
C THR A 11 -5.76 7.51 24.24
N GLU A 12 -5.95 6.21 24.52
CA GLU A 12 -6.82 5.33 23.72
C GLU A 12 -8.28 5.84 23.63
N SER A 13 -8.83 6.34 24.75
CA SER A 13 -10.18 6.88 24.78
C SER A 13 -10.35 8.15 23.94
N GLU A 14 -9.30 8.95 23.81
CA GLU A 14 -9.29 10.09 22.90
C GLU A 14 -9.24 9.64 21.44
N LEU A 15 -8.47 8.60 21.12
CA LEU A 15 -8.51 7.98 19.79
C LEU A 15 -9.93 7.54 19.45
N ASP A 16 -10.58 6.75 20.32
CA ASP A 16 -11.95 6.27 20.07
C ASP A 16 -12.93 7.42 19.82
N ARG A 17 -12.83 8.49 20.61
CA ARG A 17 -13.67 9.68 20.45
C ARG A 17 -13.44 10.35 19.10
N GLU A 18 -12.19 10.53 18.69
CA GLU A 18 -11.87 11.14 17.41
C GLU A 18 -12.24 10.24 16.23
N ILE A 19 -12.03 8.92 16.33
CA ILE A 19 -12.43 7.94 15.31
C ILE A 19 -13.95 7.95 15.10
N LYS A 20 -14.75 8.10 16.17
CA LYS A 20 -16.21 8.28 16.05
C LYS A 20 -16.56 9.55 15.28
N LYS A 21 -15.91 10.68 15.56
CA LYS A 21 -16.12 11.94 14.81
C LYS A 21 -15.75 11.79 13.34
N ILE A 22 -14.62 11.15 13.05
CA ILE A 22 -14.16 10.85 11.69
C ILE A 22 -15.19 9.97 10.98
N THR A 23 -15.68 8.92 11.65
CA THR A 23 -16.70 8.02 11.09
C THR A 23 -17.97 8.79 10.70
N THR A 24 -18.49 9.65 11.59
CA THR A 24 -19.65 10.50 11.29
C THR A 24 -19.38 11.47 10.15
N LEU A 25 -18.19 12.06 10.09
CA LEU A 25 -17.80 12.96 9.00
C LEU A 25 -17.84 12.23 7.65
N PHE A 26 -17.29 11.01 7.58
CA PHE A 26 -17.22 10.22 6.35
C PHE A 26 -18.56 9.62 5.89
N GLN A 27 -19.62 9.71 6.69
CA GLN A 27 -20.99 9.43 6.23
C GLN A 27 -21.50 10.48 5.23
N LYS A 28 -20.91 11.68 5.21
CA LYS A 28 -21.23 12.71 4.23
C LYS A 28 -20.73 12.32 2.83
N LYS A 29 -21.40 12.84 1.80
CA LYS A 29 -20.94 12.72 0.42
C LYS A 29 -19.70 13.61 0.20
N GLU A 30 -18.74 13.11 -0.57
CA GLU A 30 -17.61 13.91 -1.02
C GLU A 30 -18.08 14.94 -2.06
N THR A 31 -17.96 16.22 -1.73
CA THR A 31 -18.33 17.39 -2.55
C THR A 31 -17.23 18.45 -2.42
N GLU A 32 -17.32 19.54 -3.19
CA GLU A 32 -16.39 20.67 -3.08
C GLU A 32 -16.30 21.28 -1.67
N GLU A 33 -17.35 21.11 -0.86
CA GLU A 33 -17.45 21.68 0.49
C GLU A 33 -16.98 20.74 1.60
N THR A 34 -16.78 19.44 1.29
CA THR A 34 -16.51 18.42 2.32
C THR A 34 -15.16 17.73 2.15
N TRP A 35 -14.56 17.73 0.95
CA TRP A 35 -13.34 16.97 0.70
C TRP A 35 -12.12 17.47 1.50
N ASP A 36 -12.07 18.77 1.82
CA ASP A 36 -11.03 19.39 2.63
C ASP A 36 -11.11 18.93 4.10
N GLN A 37 -12.31 18.70 4.61
CA GLN A 37 -12.56 18.14 5.93
C GLN A 37 -12.11 16.67 5.99
N PHE A 38 -12.34 15.90 4.92
CA PHE A 38 -11.84 14.53 4.82
C PHE A 38 -10.30 14.51 4.79
N GLU A 39 -9.69 15.41 4.02
CA GLU A 39 -8.23 15.56 3.96
C GLU A 39 -7.67 15.88 5.36
N LEU A 40 -8.25 16.84 6.07
CA LEU A 40 -7.82 17.21 7.41
C LEU A 40 -7.96 16.06 8.42
N ALA A 41 -9.06 15.30 8.34
CA ALA A 41 -9.27 14.13 9.20
C ALA A 41 -8.18 13.07 8.99
N LEU A 42 -7.84 12.76 7.73
CA LEU A 42 -6.78 11.79 7.41
C LEU A 42 -5.38 12.30 7.78
N LYS A 43 -5.12 13.61 7.66
CA LYS A 43 -3.88 14.24 8.15
C LYS A 43 -3.73 14.11 9.65
N ASN A 44 -4.80 14.37 10.41
CA ASN A 44 -4.78 14.19 11.86
C ASN A 44 -4.55 12.72 12.22
N LEU A 45 -5.21 11.79 11.54
CA LEU A 45 -4.98 10.35 11.75
C LEU A 45 -3.52 9.95 11.45
N THR A 46 -2.93 10.49 10.39
CA THR A 46 -1.51 10.29 10.05
C THR A 46 -0.60 10.81 11.15
N LYS A 47 -0.88 12.02 11.66
CA LYS A 47 -0.14 12.62 12.78
C LYS A 47 -0.24 11.74 14.03
N TRP A 48 -1.43 11.33 14.44
CA TRP A 48 -1.61 10.50 15.63
C TRP A 48 -0.89 9.15 15.52
N THR A 49 -0.92 8.55 14.33
CA THR A 49 -0.15 7.34 14.01
C THR A 49 1.33 7.55 14.28
N LYS A 50 1.88 8.69 13.81
CA LYS A 50 3.29 9.08 14.04
C LYS A 50 3.59 9.42 15.50
N GLU A 51 2.62 9.95 16.24
CA GLU A 51 2.74 10.33 17.66
C GLU A 51 2.54 9.15 18.64
N GLY A 52 2.51 7.91 18.13
CA GLY A 52 2.52 6.70 18.95
C GLY A 52 1.16 6.01 19.10
N ALA A 53 0.08 6.54 18.53
CA ALA A 53 -1.24 5.90 18.61
C ALA A 53 -1.26 4.49 18.00
N ALA A 54 -0.35 4.19 17.06
CA ALA A 54 -0.21 2.85 16.47
C ALA A 54 0.16 1.75 17.47
N SER A 55 0.68 2.12 18.65
CA SER A 55 1.03 1.18 19.72
C SER A 55 -0.14 0.81 20.63
N TRP A 56 -1.29 1.47 20.49
CA TRP A 56 -2.48 1.24 21.31
C TRP A 56 -3.29 0.05 20.81
N ASP A 57 -3.87 -0.71 21.72
CA ASP A 57 -4.56 -1.98 21.41
C ASP A 57 -5.81 -1.72 20.55
N ASN A 58 -6.46 -0.58 20.75
CA ASN A 58 -7.65 -0.17 20.01
C ASN A 58 -7.34 0.42 18.62
N TYR A 59 -6.08 0.61 18.24
CA TYR A 59 -5.71 1.30 17.00
C TYR A 59 -6.12 0.52 15.75
N ILE A 60 -5.65 -0.71 15.57
CA ILE A 60 -6.01 -1.54 14.39
C ILE A 60 -7.53 -1.75 14.30
N PRO A 61 -8.25 -2.10 15.39
CA PRO A 61 -9.72 -2.14 15.39
C PRO A 61 -10.34 -0.83 14.92
N SER A 62 -9.88 0.31 15.43
CA SER A 62 -10.34 1.64 15.03
C SER A 62 -10.13 1.91 13.54
N ILE A 63 -8.94 1.62 12.99
CA ILE A 63 -8.67 1.79 11.55
C ILE A 63 -9.60 0.91 10.70
N LYS A 64 -9.88 -0.33 11.14
CA LYS A 64 -10.81 -1.22 10.43
C LYS A 64 -12.23 -0.65 10.36
N THR A 65 -12.69 0.11 11.35
CA THR A 65 -14.00 0.80 11.27
C THR A 65 -14.03 1.88 10.18
N LEU A 66 -12.87 2.47 9.86
CA LEU A 66 -12.71 3.49 8.82
C LEU A 66 -12.36 2.91 7.44
N ARG A 67 -12.31 1.58 7.26
CA ARG A 67 -11.83 0.92 6.03
C ARG A 67 -12.47 1.49 4.76
N GLU A 68 -13.80 1.55 4.70
CA GLU A 68 -14.52 2.03 3.51
C GLU A 68 -14.29 3.53 3.26
N ALA A 69 -14.12 4.32 4.32
CA ALA A 69 -13.78 5.74 4.19
C ALA A 69 -12.38 5.93 3.59
N ILE A 70 -11.39 5.21 4.11
CA ILE A 70 -10.01 5.23 3.63
C ILE A 70 -9.95 4.76 2.16
N ILE A 71 -10.64 3.66 1.81
CA ILE A 71 -10.68 3.17 0.43
C ILE A 71 -11.29 4.20 -0.53
N ARG A 72 -12.39 4.86 -0.15
CA ARG A 72 -13.01 5.91 -0.98
C ARG A 72 -12.08 7.10 -1.16
N SER A 73 -11.45 7.58 -0.08
CA SER A 73 -10.47 8.67 -0.16
C SER A 73 -9.22 8.31 -0.94
N LEU A 74 -8.78 7.06 -0.92
CA LEU A 74 -7.67 6.57 -1.73
C LEU A 74 -8.01 6.62 -3.23
N LEU A 75 -9.25 6.25 -3.59
CA LEU A 75 -9.70 6.10 -4.97
C LEU A 75 -10.36 7.35 -5.59
N THR A 76 -10.47 8.45 -4.85
CA THR A 76 -11.02 9.72 -5.35
C THR A 76 -10.22 10.32 -6.51
N GLU A 77 -10.89 11.08 -7.38
CA GLU A 77 -10.26 11.89 -8.44
C GLU A 77 -9.53 13.12 -7.89
N ARG A 78 -9.77 13.49 -6.61
CA ARG A 78 -9.07 14.59 -5.94
C ARG A 78 -7.68 14.16 -5.54
N SER A 79 -6.69 14.46 -6.39
CA SER A 79 -5.29 14.04 -6.22
C SER A 79 -4.68 14.40 -4.86
N ARG A 80 -5.10 15.50 -4.23
CA ARG A 80 -4.65 15.91 -2.90
C ARG A 80 -5.19 15.00 -1.78
N LEU A 81 -6.48 14.65 -1.83
CA LEU A 81 -7.11 13.75 -0.87
C LEU A 81 -6.59 12.31 -1.03
N SER A 82 -6.47 11.84 -2.28
CA SER A 82 -5.85 10.54 -2.57
C SER A 82 -4.40 10.48 -2.07
N GLY A 83 -3.60 11.52 -2.32
CA GLY A 83 -2.23 11.63 -1.81
C GLY A 83 -2.13 11.64 -0.28
N THR A 84 -3.01 12.37 0.39
CA THR A 84 -3.07 12.34 1.86
C THR A 84 -3.40 10.95 2.38
N THR A 85 -4.24 10.21 1.66
CA THR A 85 -4.58 8.84 2.01
C THR A 85 -3.39 7.89 1.81
N THR A 86 -2.61 8.05 0.74
CA THR A 86 -1.37 7.26 0.56
C THR A 86 -0.37 7.54 1.68
N ASP A 87 -0.20 8.81 2.07
CA ASP A 87 0.70 9.19 3.17
C ASP A 87 0.30 8.51 4.50
N LEU A 88 -1.01 8.41 4.78
CA LEU A 88 -1.53 7.68 5.94
C LEU A 88 -1.17 6.19 5.89
N LEU A 89 -1.36 5.53 4.74
CA LEU A 89 -1.04 4.10 4.59
C LEU A 89 0.46 3.83 4.76
N GLU A 90 1.31 4.68 4.19
CA GLU A 90 2.77 4.61 4.38
C GLU A 90 3.16 4.80 5.86
N GLN A 91 2.56 5.79 6.53
CA GLN A 91 2.82 6.04 7.94
C GLN A 91 2.38 4.87 8.82
N MET A 92 1.24 4.24 8.52
CA MET A 92 0.79 3.03 9.23
C MET A 92 1.76 1.87 9.05
N ALA A 93 2.23 1.62 7.83
CA ALA A 93 3.21 0.57 7.58
C ALA A 93 4.54 0.83 8.29
N MET A 94 4.98 2.08 8.36
CA MET A 94 6.20 2.47 9.07
C MET A 94 6.11 2.23 10.59
N GLN A 95 4.97 2.57 11.20
CA GLN A 95 4.80 2.45 12.66
C GLN A 95 4.44 1.04 13.11
N LEU A 96 3.59 0.34 12.36
CA LEU A 96 3.15 -1.01 12.70
C LEU A 96 4.14 -2.09 12.24
N GLN A 97 5.01 -1.79 11.27
CA GLN A 97 5.94 -2.75 10.67
C GLN A 97 5.22 -4.05 10.28
N ARG A 98 5.70 -5.23 10.71
CA ARG A 98 5.04 -6.52 10.42
C ARG A 98 3.60 -6.60 10.96
N GLY A 99 3.25 -5.83 11.99
CA GLY A 99 1.89 -5.69 12.51
C GLY A 99 0.90 -5.02 11.54
N TYR A 100 1.38 -4.41 10.44
CA TYR A 100 0.55 -3.81 9.40
C TYR A 100 -0.17 -4.85 8.52
N GLU A 101 0.32 -6.09 8.45
CA GLU A 101 -0.16 -7.10 7.49
C GLU A 101 -1.70 -7.32 7.50
N PRO A 102 -2.41 -7.33 8.65
CA PRO A 102 -3.88 -7.40 8.67
C PRO A 102 -4.58 -6.21 8.01
N LEU A 103 -3.96 -5.03 7.98
CA LEU A 103 -4.46 -3.85 7.27
C LEU A 103 -4.10 -3.92 5.79
N ASN A 104 -2.91 -4.44 5.45
CA ASN A 104 -2.48 -4.60 4.07
C ASN A 104 -3.49 -5.41 3.24
N ASP A 105 -4.01 -6.51 3.80
CA ASP A 105 -5.02 -7.35 3.14
C ASP A 105 -6.26 -6.56 2.69
N SER A 106 -6.61 -5.51 3.44
CA SER A 106 -7.77 -4.67 3.15
C SER A 106 -7.47 -3.55 2.15
N PHE A 107 -6.26 -2.99 2.14
CA PHE A 107 -5.95 -1.78 1.38
C PHE A 107 -5.17 -2.04 0.09
N MET A 108 -4.26 -3.02 0.08
CA MET A 108 -3.37 -3.29 -1.05
C MET A 108 -4.13 -3.50 -2.37
N PRO A 109 -5.22 -4.29 -2.45
CA PRO A 109 -5.95 -4.45 -3.72
C PRO A 109 -6.45 -3.11 -4.29
N HIS A 110 -6.74 -2.13 -3.42
CA HIS A 110 -7.19 -0.80 -3.81
C HIS A 110 -6.03 0.12 -4.19
N ILE A 111 -4.87 0.00 -3.54
CA ILE A 111 -3.65 0.70 -3.98
C ILE A 111 -3.26 0.22 -5.39
N MET A 112 -3.31 -1.09 -5.65
CA MET A 112 -2.98 -1.66 -6.96
C MET A 112 -3.93 -1.17 -8.07
N LYS A 113 -5.20 -0.87 -7.76
CA LYS A 113 -6.13 -0.25 -8.74
C LYS A 113 -5.65 1.12 -9.22
N LEU A 114 -4.81 1.81 -8.46
CA LEU A 114 -4.25 3.10 -8.87
C LEU A 114 -3.14 2.95 -9.92
N PHE A 115 -2.54 1.76 -10.09
CA PHE A 115 -1.49 1.52 -11.09
C PHE A 115 -1.99 1.71 -12.52
N ILE A 116 -3.29 1.49 -12.77
CA ILE A 116 -3.89 1.55 -14.10
C ILE A 116 -4.61 2.87 -14.38
N ARG A 117 -4.42 3.88 -13.53
CA ARG A 117 -4.99 5.21 -13.76
C ARG A 117 -4.27 5.87 -14.94
N SER A 118 -5.01 6.67 -15.71
CA SER A 118 -4.45 7.47 -16.80
C SER A 118 -3.52 8.57 -16.29
N ASN A 119 -3.82 9.14 -15.12
CA ASN A 119 -3.04 10.19 -14.51
C ASN A 119 -1.79 9.63 -13.80
N LYS A 120 -0.61 9.92 -14.36
CA LYS A 120 0.70 9.46 -13.87
C LYS A 120 0.98 9.85 -12.41
N LEU A 121 0.40 10.93 -11.89
CA LEU A 121 0.58 11.32 -10.48
C LEU A 121 0.05 10.24 -9.53
N PHE A 122 -1.15 9.71 -9.80
CA PHE A 122 -1.75 8.63 -9.00
C PHE A 122 -0.94 7.33 -9.12
N VAL A 123 -0.52 7.00 -10.35
CA VAL A 123 0.30 5.81 -10.62
C VAL A 123 1.62 5.88 -9.85
N ASN A 124 2.37 6.97 -9.99
CA ASN A 124 3.68 7.12 -9.36
C ASN A 124 3.57 7.12 -7.82
N ARG A 125 2.56 7.80 -7.25
CA ARG A 125 2.33 7.81 -5.80
C ARG A 125 1.95 6.45 -5.27
N SER A 126 1.06 5.72 -5.94
CA SER A 126 0.65 4.39 -5.49
C SER A 126 1.78 3.35 -5.56
N ILE A 127 2.64 3.40 -6.60
CA ILE A 127 3.81 2.52 -6.68
C ILE A 127 4.78 2.83 -5.53
N LYS A 128 5.06 4.12 -5.28
CA LYS A 128 5.91 4.54 -4.14
C LYS A 128 5.30 4.11 -2.79
N CYS A 129 3.99 4.25 -2.64
CA CYS A 129 3.28 3.81 -1.43
C CYS A 129 3.44 2.30 -1.20
N MET A 130 3.29 1.48 -2.24
CA MET A 130 3.53 0.04 -2.12
C MET A 130 4.98 -0.28 -1.78
N ASP A 131 5.94 0.40 -2.40
CA ASP A 131 7.37 0.22 -2.11
C ASP A 131 7.70 0.53 -0.64
N ASN A 132 7.17 1.65 -0.11
CA ASN A 132 7.32 2.01 1.30
C ASN A 132 6.63 1.02 2.25
N ILE A 133 5.44 0.53 1.88
CA ILE A 133 4.75 -0.51 2.66
C ILE A 133 5.61 -1.78 2.70
N ILE A 134 6.14 -2.25 1.56
CA ILE A 134 6.98 -3.45 1.49
C ILE A 134 8.28 -3.24 2.27
N LEU A 135 8.92 -2.08 2.14
CA LEU A 135 10.14 -1.73 2.86
C LEU A 135 9.97 -1.86 4.38
N HIS A 136 8.90 -1.27 4.94
CA HIS A 136 8.71 -1.19 6.39
C HIS A 136 7.94 -2.37 6.98
N ALA A 137 6.88 -2.82 6.31
CA ALA A 137 5.97 -3.86 6.81
C ALA A 137 6.27 -5.26 6.25
N LYS A 138 7.13 -5.38 5.23
CA LYS A 138 7.57 -6.63 4.58
C LYS A 138 6.48 -7.35 3.77
N ILE A 139 5.30 -7.53 4.36
CA ILE A 139 4.07 -8.07 3.77
C ILE A 139 4.25 -9.29 2.84
N PRO A 140 4.98 -10.35 3.25
CA PRO A 140 5.23 -11.50 2.38
C PRO A 140 3.93 -12.18 1.89
N ARG A 141 2.83 -12.12 2.66
CA ARG A 141 1.52 -12.66 2.22
C ARG A 141 0.95 -11.98 0.97
N ALA A 142 1.46 -10.80 0.60
CA ALA A 142 1.09 -10.09 -0.62
C ALA A 142 1.75 -10.63 -1.89
N ILE A 143 2.90 -11.31 -1.78
CA ILE A 143 3.73 -11.74 -2.91
C ILE A 143 2.93 -12.53 -3.95
N PRO A 144 2.08 -13.52 -3.57
CA PRO A 144 1.29 -14.26 -4.55
C PRO A 144 0.39 -13.36 -5.41
N GLN A 145 -0.13 -12.24 -4.88
CA GLN A 145 -0.98 -11.33 -5.64
C GLN A 145 -0.17 -10.51 -6.66
N PHE A 146 1.06 -10.11 -6.32
CA PHE A 146 1.96 -9.46 -7.27
C PHE A 146 2.35 -10.43 -8.41
N CYS A 147 2.73 -11.67 -8.06
CA CYS A 147 3.04 -12.71 -9.03
C CYS A 147 1.85 -13.04 -9.94
N ALA A 148 0.64 -13.12 -9.38
CA ALA A 148 -0.58 -13.33 -10.15
C ALA A 148 -0.86 -12.18 -11.12
N ALA A 149 -0.60 -10.93 -10.72
CA ALA A 149 -0.80 -9.77 -11.60
C ALA A 149 0.17 -9.75 -12.80
N ILE A 150 1.39 -10.28 -12.63
CA ILE A 150 2.39 -10.42 -13.71
C ILE A 150 2.04 -11.58 -14.65
N THR A 151 1.57 -12.70 -14.12
CA THR A 151 1.41 -13.97 -14.86
C THR A 151 0.06 -14.16 -15.55
N LYS A 152 -0.90 -13.26 -15.33
CA LYS A 152 -2.22 -13.34 -15.99
C LYS A 152 -2.08 -13.23 -17.51
N PRO A 153 -2.98 -13.86 -18.31
CA PRO A 153 -2.92 -13.81 -19.78
C PRO A 153 -3.15 -12.41 -20.38
N ASP A 154 -4.15 -11.66 -19.90
CA ASP A 154 -4.54 -10.33 -20.43
C ASP A 154 -4.58 -9.18 -19.39
N PRO A 155 -3.61 -9.01 -18.50
CA PRO A 155 -3.61 -7.90 -17.55
C PRO A 155 -3.19 -6.60 -18.27
N ASN A 156 -3.70 -5.47 -17.78
CA ASN A 156 -3.26 -4.15 -18.20
C ASN A 156 -1.72 -4.01 -18.04
N LYS A 157 -1.02 -3.47 -19.06
CA LYS A 157 0.44 -3.25 -19.04
C LYS A 157 0.92 -2.52 -17.78
N GLN A 158 0.20 -1.49 -17.35
CA GLN A 158 0.56 -0.69 -16.18
C GLN A 158 0.40 -1.50 -14.88
N MET A 159 -0.62 -2.37 -14.80
CA MET A 159 -0.78 -3.30 -13.68
C MET A 159 0.42 -4.23 -13.56
N ARG A 160 0.86 -4.85 -14.68
CA ARG A 160 2.04 -5.71 -14.69
C ARG A 160 3.31 -4.96 -14.29
N THR A 161 3.47 -3.74 -14.79
CA THR A 161 4.61 -2.88 -14.46
C THR A 161 4.66 -2.58 -12.95
N GLY A 162 3.55 -2.12 -12.36
CA GLY A 162 3.46 -1.85 -10.93
C GLY A 162 3.65 -3.11 -10.08
N ALA A 163 3.08 -4.24 -10.49
CA ALA A 163 3.26 -5.52 -9.81
C ALA A 163 4.70 -6.04 -9.89
N ALA A 164 5.40 -5.85 -11.01
CA ALA A 164 6.82 -6.19 -11.15
C ALA A 164 7.69 -5.33 -10.22
N HIS A 165 7.37 -4.04 -10.04
CA HIS A 165 8.01 -3.21 -9.03
C HIS A 165 7.78 -3.74 -7.62
N CYS A 166 6.55 -4.09 -7.27
CA CYS A 166 6.22 -4.67 -5.97
C CYS A 166 6.99 -5.98 -5.73
N LEU A 167 7.03 -6.88 -6.71
CA LEU A 167 7.81 -8.13 -6.63
C LEU A 167 9.31 -7.86 -6.40
N THR A 168 9.88 -6.90 -7.12
CA THR A 168 11.29 -6.52 -6.97
C THR A 168 11.56 -6.01 -5.55
N SER A 169 10.70 -5.12 -5.05
CA SER A 169 10.76 -4.59 -3.69
C SER A 169 10.62 -5.71 -2.65
N SER A 170 9.71 -6.67 -2.87
CA SER A 170 9.53 -7.82 -1.98
C SER A 170 10.81 -8.65 -1.88
N LEU A 171 11.46 -8.95 -3.01
CA LEU A 171 12.73 -9.68 -3.06
C LEU A 171 13.88 -8.90 -2.41
N GLN A 172 13.88 -7.57 -2.51
CA GLN A 172 14.92 -6.73 -1.95
C GLN A 172 14.82 -6.59 -0.43
N HIS A 173 13.60 -6.60 0.11
CA HIS A 173 13.36 -6.18 1.50
C HIS A 173 12.89 -7.28 2.43
N ASN A 174 12.39 -8.40 1.92
CA ASN A 174 12.08 -9.58 2.74
C ASN A 174 13.33 -10.46 2.89
N ILE A 175 13.39 -11.17 4.02
CA ILE A 175 14.43 -12.19 4.25
C ILE A 175 14.09 -13.47 3.47
N SER A 176 15.09 -14.29 3.18
CA SER A 176 14.93 -15.51 2.37
C SER A 176 13.86 -16.45 2.94
N ALA A 177 13.80 -16.62 4.26
CA ALA A 177 12.80 -17.45 4.93
C ALA A 177 11.34 -17.03 4.64
N ASP A 178 11.07 -15.72 4.53
CA ASP A 178 9.73 -15.23 4.19
C ASP A 178 9.38 -15.51 2.71
N LEU A 179 10.40 -15.53 1.84
CA LEU A 179 10.26 -15.72 0.40
C LEU A 179 10.16 -17.21 0.00
N GLU A 180 10.76 -18.11 0.79
CA GLU A 180 10.80 -19.55 0.54
C GLU A 180 9.40 -20.16 0.32
N HIS A 181 8.42 -19.70 1.10
CA HIS A 181 7.03 -20.13 1.00
C HIS A 181 6.35 -19.74 -0.33
N HIS A 182 6.97 -18.87 -1.11
CA HIS A 182 6.41 -18.28 -2.32
C HIS A 182 7.28 -18.48 -3.57
N LEU A 183 8.37 -19.26 -3.47
CA LEU A 183 9.34 -19.45 -4.56
C LEU A 183 8.69 -19.88 -5.87
N GLN A 184 7.79 -20.86 -5.83
CA GLN A 184 7.12 -21.34 -7.04
C GLN A 184 6.35 -20.21 -7.77
N ALA A 185 5.69 -19.33 -7.02
CA ALA A 185 4.96 -18.20 -7.60
C ALA A 185 5.93 -17.13 -8.13
N ILE A 186 7.01 -16.86 -7.40
CA ILE A 186 8.07 -15.90 -7.78
C ILE A 186 8.77 -16.36 -9.06
N GLU A 187 9.23 -17.61 -9.12
CA GLU A 187 9.92 -18.19 -10.28
C GLU A 187 9.04 -18.17 -11.53
N LYS A 188 7.75 -18.53 -11.37
CA LYS A 188 6.78 -18.43 -12.46
C LYS A 188 6.62 -16.99 -12.94
N ALA A 189 6.53 -16.02 -12.02
CA ALA A 189 6.42 -14.60 -12.36
C ALA A 189 7.65 -14.07 -13.07
N ILE A 190 8.86 -14.45 -12.62
CA ILE A 190 10.12 -14.09 -13.28
C ILE A 190 10.15 -14.68 -14.70
N ARG A 191 9.80 -15.96 -14.87
CA ARG A 191 9.80 -16.61 -16.19
C ARG A 191 8.84 -15.94 -17.16
N VAL A 192 7.58 -15.79 -16.77
CA VAL A 192 6.56 -15.15 -17.62
C VAL A 192 6.92 -13.68 -17.89
N GLY A 193 7.31 -12.94 -16.85
CA GLY A 193 7.67 -11.52 -16.95
C GLY A 193 8.93 -11.26 -17.78
N SER A 194 9.86 -12.22 -17.88
CA SER A 194 11.06 -12.11 -18.73
C SER A 194 10.72 -12.11 -20.23
N MET A 195 9.59 -12.72 -20.59
CA MET A 195 9.07 -12.81 -21.95
C MET A 195 7.91 -11.82 -22.19
N ASP A 196 7.67 -10.90 -21.26
CA ASP A 196 6.57 -9.94 -21.35
C ASP A 196 6.67 -9.11 -22.65
N PRO A 197 5.57 -8.84 -23.38
CA PRO A 197 5.63 -8.01 -24.57
C PRO A 197 6.14 -6.58 -24.29
N ALA A 198 5.90 -6.04 -23.09
CA ALA A 198 6.34 -4.70 -22.71
C ALA A 198 7.81 -4.69 -22.25
N PRO A 199 8.71 -3.91 -22.90
CA PRO A 199 10.12 -3.84 -22.52
C PRO A 199 10.35 -3.36 -21.08
N GLU A 200 9.52 -2.45 -20.58
CA GLU A 200 9.69 -1.91 -19.22
C GLU A 200 9.47 -3.00 -18.15
N VAL A 201 8.50 -3.90 -18.37
CA VAL A 201 8.26 -5.04 -17.49
C VAL A 201 9.47 -5.98 -17.51
N ARG A 202 9.99 -6.31 -18.70
CA ARG A 202 11.18 -7.18 -18.82
C ARG A 202 12.41 -6.60 -18.12
N GLU A 203 12.59 -5.28 -18.16
CA GLU A 203 13.71 -4.61 -17.47
C GLU A 203 13.60 -4.77 -15.94
N ILE A 204 12.42 -4.52 -15.38
CA ILE A 204 12.16 -4.66 -13.94
C ILE A 204 12.35 -6.12 -13.52
N ILE A 205 11.80 -7.07 -14.28
CA ILE A 205 11.91 -8.51 -13.99
C ILE A 205 13.36 -8.98 -14.05
N ARG A 206 14.21 -8.42 -14.91
CA ARG A 206 15.65 -8.71 -14.91
C ARG A 206 16.30 -8.29 -13.59
N LYS A 207 15.90 -7.17 -13.00
CA LYS A 207 16.35 -6.74 -11.66
C LYS A 207 15.83 -7.69 -10.58
N SER A 208 14.55 -8.08 -10.65
CA SER A 208 13.98 -9.10 -9.76
C SER A 208 14.78 -10.41 -9.81
N PHE A 209 15.14 -10.88 -11.00
CA PHE A 209 15.93 -12.09 -11.19
C PHE A 209 17.33 -12.00 -10.59
N ALA A 210 18.02 -10.86 -10.75
CA ALA A 210 19.34 -10.65 -10.17
C ALA A 210 19.30 -10.78 -8.63
N ILE A 211 18.34 -10.10 -7.98
CA ILE A 211 18.16 -10.17 -6.52
C ILE A 211 17.77 -11.59 -6.09
N TYR A 212 16.87 -12.24 -6.83
CA TYR A 212 16.48 -13.63 -6.55
C TYR A 212 17.69 -14.58 -6.54
N LYS A 213 18.59 -14.45 -7.53
CA LYS A 213 19.77 -15.31 -7.63
C LYS A 213 20.76 -15.09 -6.47
N GLU A 214 20.87 -13.86 -5.98
CA GLU A 214 21.67 -13.54 -4.79
C GLU A 214 21.07 -14.14 -3.52
N GLN A 215 19.74 -14.10 -3.39
CA GLN A 215 19.01 -14.66 -2.25
C GLN A 215 18.96 -16.20 -2.26
N PHE A 216 18.90 -16.82 -3.44
CA PHE A 216 18.72 -18.26 -3.63
C PHE A 216 19.71 -18.84 -4.65
N PRO A 217 21.03 -18.89 -4.33
CA PRO A 217 22.07 -19.29 -5.28
C PRO A 217 21.94 -20.74 -5.76
N ASP A 218 21.40 -21.63 -4.91
CA ASP A 218 21.24 -23.06 -5.21
C ASP A 218 19.95 -23.37 -5.99
N HIS A 219 19.05 -22.39 -6.13
CA HIS A 219 17.83 -22.55 -6.92
C HIS A 219 18.09 -22.17 -8.38
N SER A 220 17.92 -23.15 -9.27
CA SER A 220 17.86 -22.89 -10.71
C SER A 220 16.42 -22.67 -11.14
N ILE A 221 16.11 -21.51 -11.71
CA ILE A 221 14.84 -21.30 -12.41
C ILE A 221 14.84 -22.20 -13.65
N ARG A 222 14.20 -23.38 -13.54
CA ARG A 222 14.03 -24.34 -14.64
C ARG A 222 12.81 -24.01 -15.48
#